data_AF-A0A820PGB8-F1
#
_entry.id   AF-A0A820PGB8-F1
#
_cell.length_a   1.000
_cell.length_b   1.000
_cell.length_c   1.000
_cell.angle_alpha   90.00
_cell.angle_beta   90.00
_cell.angle_gamma   90.00
#
_symmetry.space_group_name_H-M   'P 1'
#
loop_
_entity.id
_entity.type
_entity.pdbx_description
1 polymer ?
#
loop_
_entity_poly.entity_id
_entity_poly.type
_entity_poly.pdbx_seq_one_letter_code
_entity_poly.pdbx_strand_id
1 'polypeptide(L)'
;IALDPADLVAMEHERFVQLSSIFHQVCASDLISPEWIKFLFDNNKTIVRYAADFRATASIQFQALQELCQLSFTVVQDSIEGFYTNELISGELLSENLFKAQLKADIARFQMSTISDFRRALTFMRSFTFSNALIPAIETAYTFLVYVDDSGAVYPW
;
A
#
# COMPACT_ATOMS: atom_id res chain seq x y z
N ILE A 1 40.97 14.66 -3.08
CA ILE A 1 40.81 15.35 -4.38
C ILE A 1 39.31 15.47 -4.58
N ALA A 2 38.77 16.69 -4.55
CA ALA A 2 37.37 16.92 -4.86
C ALA A 2 37.27 16.98 -6.39
N LEU A 3 36.40 16.16 -6.97
CA LEU A 3 36.11 16.15 -8.40
C LEU A 3 35.17 17.31 -8.72
N ASP A 4 35.45 18.05 -9.80
CA ASP A 4 34.59 19.13 -10.30
C ASP A 4 33.39 18.52 -11.05
N PRO A 5 32.16 19.05 -10.97
CA PRO A 5 30.99 18.43 -11.62
C PRO A 5 31.11 18.27 -13.15
N ALA A 6 32.01 19.03 -13.80
CA ALA A 6 32.28 18.94 -15.22
C ALA A 6 33.06 17.66 -15.63
N ASP A 7 33.70 16.97 -14.69
CA ASP A 7 34.50 15.76 -14.93
C ASP A 7 33.71 14.46 -14.67
N LEU A 8 32.41 14.56 -14.35
CA LEU A 8 31.56 13.42 -14.04
C LEU A 8 30.90 12.86 -15.29
N VAL A 9 30.91 11.53 -15.41
CA VAL A 9 30.05 10.78 -16.32
C VAL A 9 28.78 10.42 -15.56
N ALA A 10 27.64 10.94 -16.01
CA ALA A 10 26.31 10.60 -15.50
C ALA A 10 25.52 9.83 -16.56
N MET A 11 24.87 8.73 -16.14
CA MET A 11 23.95 7.98 -16.99
C MET A 11 22.74 7.54 -16.19
N GLU A 12 21.55 7.87 -16.69
CA GLU A 12 20.27 7.42 -16.14
C GLU A 12 20.14 5.89 -16.21
N HIS A 13 19.57 5.30 -15.16
CA HIS A 13 19.37 3.85 -15.07
C HIS A 13 18.48 3.29 -16.18
N GLU A 14 17.55 4.09 -16.73
CA GLU A 14 16.66 3.69 -17.84
C GLU A 14 17.43 3.20 -19.08
N ARG A 15 18.65 3.70 -19.30
CA ARG A 15 19.44 3.35 -20.49
C ARG A 15 19.96 1.92 -20.50
N PHE A 16 20.00 1.25 -19.36
CA PHE A 16 20.63 -0.07 -19.22
C PHE A 16 19.88 -1.03 -18.28
N VAL A 17 18.76 -0.61 -17.68
CA VAL A 17 17.89 -1.45 -16.85
C VAL A 17 16.47 -1.41 -17.38
N GLN A 18 15.84 -2.59 -17.45
CA GLN A 18 14.41 -2.71 -17.66
C GLN A 18 13.79 -3.42 -16.45
N LEU A 19 12.93 -2.71 -15.73
CA LEU A 19 12.17 -3.24 -14.61
C LEU A 19 10.76 -3.65 -15.06
N SER A 20 10.29 -4.78 -14.53
CA SER A 20 8.89 -5.20 -14.63
C SER A 20 8.39 -5.66 -13.27
N SER A 21 7.11 -5.42 -13.00
CA SER A 21 6.46 -5.77 -11.74
C SER A 21 5.36 -6.82 -11.98
N ILE A 22 5.22 -7.72 -11.01
CA ILE A 22 4.14 -8.72 -10.98
C ILE A 22 3.37 -8.48 -9.68
N PHE A 23 2.10 -8.14 -9.81
CA PHE A 23 1.22 -7.91 -8.68
C PHE A 23 0.56 -9.22 -8.24
N HIS A 24 0.13 -9.25 -6.98
CA HIS A 24 -0.57 -10.41 -6.43
C HIS A 24 -1.87 -10.66 -7.21
N GLN A 25 -2.17 -11.93 -7.52
CA GLN A 25 -3.34 -12.33 -8.32
C GLN A 25 -4.68 -11.78 -7.82
N VAL A 26 -4.80 -11.53 -6.52
CA VAL A 26 -6.00 -10.94 -5.91
C VAL A 26 -6.31 -9.54 -6.46
N CYS A 27 -5.27 -8.78 -6.82
CA CYS A 27 -5.38 -7.43 -7.37
C CYS A 27 -5.82 -7.40 -8.84
N ALA A 28 -5.97 -8.57 -9.47
CA ALA A 28 -6.55 -8.74 -10.80
C ALA A 28 -7.80 -9.63 -10.78
N SER A 29 -8.34 -9.92 -9.58
CA SER A 29 -9.50 -10.80 -9.42
C SER A 29 -10.78 -10.00 -9.22
N ASP A 30 -11.92 -10.66 -9.44
CA ASP A 30 -13.25 -10.07 -9.18
C ASP A 30 -13.46 -9.68 -7.71
N LEU A 31 -12.62 -10.16 -6.78
CA LEU A 31 -12.74 -9.83 -5.35
C LEU A 31 -12.50 -8.34 -5.05
N ILE A 32 -11.86 -7.62 -5.95
CA ILE A 32 -11.67 -6.16 -5.83
C ILE A 32 -12.54 -5.38 -6.83
N SER A 33 -13.46 -6.04 -7.54
CA SER A 33 -14.30 -5.36 -8.52
C SER A 33 -15.38 -4.51 -7.82
N PRO A 34 -15.74 -3.35 -8.39
CA PRO A 34 -16.86 -2.56 -7.90
C PRO A 34 -18.17 -3.37 -7.83
N GLU A 35 -18.38 -4.29 -8.77
CA GLU A 35 -19.57 -5.14 -8.86
C GLU A 35 -19.66 -6.10 -7.68
N TRP A 36 -18.56 -6.76 -7.32
CA TRP A 36 -18.49 -7.67 -6.18
C TRP A 36 -18.71 -6.94 -4.85
N ILE A 37 -18.02 -5.82 -4.67
CA ILE A 37 -18.14 -4.99 -3.47
C ILE A 37 -19.58 -4.49 -3.32
N LYS A 38 -20.20 -4.04 -4.41
CA LYS A 38 -21.60 -3.59 -4.44
C LYS A 38 -22.57 -4.73 -4.11
N PHE A 39 -22.36 -5.91 -4.68
CA PHE A 39 -23.18 -7.09 -4.39
C PHE A 39 -23.19 -7.41 -2.89
N LEU A 40 -22.02 -7.41 -2.24
CA LEU A 40 -21.91 -7.65 -0.80
C LEU A 40 -22.60 -6.55 0.03
N PHE A 41 -22.43 -5.29 -0.37
CA PHE A 41 -23.06 -4.16 0.30
C PHE A 41 -24.59 -4.21 0.25
N ASP A 42 -25.16 -4.49 -0.93
CA ASP A 42 -26.60 -4.58 -1.11
C ASP A 42 -27.18 -5.82 -0.42
N ASN A 43 -26.44 -6.93 -0.36
CA ASN A 43 -26.84 -8.12 0.41
C ASN A 43 -26.85 -7.86 1.93
N ASN A 44 -26.02 -6.94 2.43
CA ASN A 44 -26.02 -6.61 3.85
C ASN A 44 -27.31 -5.86 4.26
N LYS A 45 -27.82 -4.97 3.42
CA LYS A 45 -28.99 -4.13 3.73
C LYS A 45 -30.29 -4.91 3.94
N THR A 46 -30.41 -6.09 3.37
CA THR A 46 -31.66 -6.86 3.38
C THR A 46 -31.85 -7.70 4.64
N ILE A 47 -30.81 -7.88 5.46
CA ILE A 47 -30.86 -8.70 6.68
C ILE A 47 -30.07 -8.00 7.79
N VAL A 48 -30.72 -7.74 8.93
CA VAL A 48 -30.02 -7.28 10.13
C VAL A 48 -29.07 -8.40 10.58
N ARG A 49 -27.76 -8.16 10.43
CA ARG A 49 -26.71 -9.11 10.81
C ARG A 49 -25.92 -8.55 11.98
N TYR A 50 -25.52 -9.45 12.86
CA TYR A 50 -24.60 -9.13 13.96
C TYR A 50 -23.25 -8.65 13.40
N ALA A 51 -22.61 -7.68 14.05
CA ALA A 51 -21.37 -7.06 13.54
C ALA A 51 -20.21 -8.06 13.34
N ALA A 52 -20.17 -9.15 14.12
CA ALA A 52 -19.18 -10.21 13.95
C ALA A 52 -19.47 -11.17 12.77
N ASP A 53 -20.64 -11.07 12.14
CA ASP A 53 -20.90 -11.79 10.89
C ASP A 53 -20.04 -11.17 9.78
N PHE A 54 -19.18 -11.99 9.16
CA PHE A 54 -18.34 -11.53 8.05
C PHE A 54 -19.14 -10.81 6.98
N ARG A 55 -20.38 -11.26 6.68
CA ARG A 55 -21.22 -10.64 5.65
C ARG A 55 -21.65 -9.22 6.00
N ALA A 56 -21.65 -8.86 7.29
CA ALA A 56 -21.94 -7.50 7.74
C ALA A 56 -20.79 -6.53 7.39
N THR A 57 -19.56 -7.03 7.28
CA THR A 57 -18.35 -6.22 7.08
C THR A 57 -17.64 -6.51 5.76
N ALA A 58 -18.05 -7.55 5.03
CA ALA A 58 -17.38 -8.08 3.85
C ALA A 58 -17.14 -7.02 2.77
N SER A 59 -18.16 -6.22 2.43
CA SER A 59 -18.01 -5.17 1.40
C SER A 59 -16.87 -4.20 1.73
N ILE A 60 -16.73 -3.85 3.00
CA ILE A 60 -15.71 -2.89 3.47
C ILE A 60 -14.33 -3.57 3.55
N GLN A 61 -14.27 -4.84 3.90
CA GLN A 61 -13.03 -5.62 3.85
C GLN A 61 -12.50 -5.75 2.42
N PHE A 62 -13.38 -6.03 1.44
CA PHE A 62 -13.00 -6.11 0.03
C PHE A 62 -12.69 -4.73 -0.58
N GLN A 63 -13.35 -3.67 -0.13
CA GLN A 63 -12.94 -2.30 -0.45
C GLN A 63 -11.55 -1.99 0.09
N ALA A 64 -11.25 -2.34 1.35
CA ALA A 64 -9.91 -2.17 1.92
C ALA A 64 -8.85 -2.96 1.13
N LEU A 65 -9.19 -4.16 0.65
CA LEU A 65 -8.32 -4.94 -0.24
C LEU A 65 -8.07 -4.25 -1.58
N GLN A 66 -9.11 -3.67 -2.19
CA GLN A 66 -8.98 -2.87 -3.42
C GLN A 66 -8.02 -1.68 -3.21
N GLU A 67 -8.17 -0.95 -2.10
CA GLU A 67 -7.29 0.17 -1.75
C GLU A 67 -5.83 -0.28 -1.51
N LEU A 68 -5.63 -1.44 -0.86
CA LEU A 68 -4.29 -2.01 -0.67
C LEU A 68 -3.64 -2.39 -2.01
N CYS A 69 -4.42 -2.93 -2.95
CA CYS A 69 -3.95 -3.22 -4.30
C CYS A 69 -3.57 -1.93 -5.04
N GLN A 70 -4.41 -0.90 -4.97
CA GLN A 70 -4.13 0.40 -5.59
C GLN A 70 -2.87 1.04 -4.99
N LEU A 71 -2.73 1.03 -3.67
CA LEU A 71 -1.54 1.52 -2.98
C LEU A 71 -0.29 0.77 -3.45
N SER A 72 -0.36 -0.56 -3.57
CA SER A 72 0.77 -1.35 -4.05
C SER A 72 1.17 -0.98 -5.48
N PHE A 73 0.19 -0.74 -6.36
CA PHE A 73 0.43 -0.31 -7.72
C PHE A 73 1.14 1.04 -7.76
N THR A 74 0.58 2.05 -7.09
CA THR A 74 1.14 3.39 -7.04
C THR A 74 2.56 3.39 -6.47
N VAL A 75 2.80 2.77 -5.32
CA VAL A 75 4.13 2.75 -4.70
C VAL A 75 5.18 2.09 -5.61
N VAL A 76 4.80 1.01 -6.30
CA VAL A 76 5.71 0.33 -7.23
C VAL A 76 5.98 1.17 -8.48
N GLN A 77 4.97 1.79 -9.08
CA GLN A 77 5.15 2.65 -10.25
C GLN A 77 6.00 3.88 -9.92
N ASP A 78 5.66 4.60 -8.84
CA ASP A 78 6.41 5.77 -8.38
C ASP A 78 7.88 5.40 -8.07
N SER A 79 8.11 4.21 -7.50
CA SER A 79 9.46 3.73 -7.25
C SER A 79 10.22 3.41 -8.54
N ILE A 80 9.56 2.85 -9.55
CA ILE A 80 10.20 2.53 -10.84
C ILE A 80 10.55 3.82 -11.57
N GLU A 81 9.64 4.79 -11.62
CA GLU A 81 9.90 6.12 -12.19
C GLU A 81 11.05 6.82 -11.44
N GLY A 82 11.04 6.77 -10.11
CA GLY A 82 12.12 7.29 -9.28
C GLY A 82 13.46 6.56 -9.49
N PHE A 83 13.44 5.26 -9.76
CA PHE A 83 14.65 4.50 -10.09
C PHE A 83 15.23 4.92 -11.44
N TYR A 84 14.39 5.09 -12.46
CA TYR A 84 14.84 5.47 -13.80
C TYR A 84 15.41 6.87 -13.87
N THR A 85 14.90 7.79 -13.06
CA THR A 85 15.43 9.16 -12.95
C THR A 85 16.71 9.28 -12.11
N ASN A 86 17.11 8.21 -11.40
CA ASN A 86 18.42 8.20 -10.75
C ASN A 86 19.53 8.02 -11.78
N GLU A 87 20.68 8.62 -11.47
CA GLU A 87 21.86 8.55 -12.31
C GLU A 87 22.97 7.75 -11.64
N LEU A 88 23.66 6.94 -12.42
CA LEU A 88 24.96 6.44 -12.06
C LEU A 88 26.00 7.51 -12.36
N ILE A 89 26.54 8.12 -11.31
CA ILE A 89 27.53 9.19 -11.39
C ILE A 89 28.92 8.64 -11.04
N SER A 90 29.88 8.84 -11.95
CA SER A 90 31.28 8.43 -11.74
C SER A 90 32.26 9.49 -12.25
N GLY A 91 33.37 9.70 -11.55
CA GLY A 91 34.46 10.59 -12.00
C GLY A 91 35.41 9.95 -13.01
N GLU A 92 35.22 8.67 -13.32
CA GLU A 92 36.03 7.92 -14.27
C GLU A 92 35.21 6.81 -14.94
N LEU A 93 35.72 6.26 -16.05
CA LEU A 93 35.08 5.13 -16.71
C LEU A 93 35.13 3.89 -15.80
N LEU A 94 33.96 3.39 -15.39
CA LEU A 94 33.88 2.23 -14.52
C LEU A 94 34.31 0.96 -15.26
N SER A 95 35.09 0.11 -14.57
CA SER A 95 35.27 -1.27 -15.02
C SER A 95 33.92 -2.00 -15.03
N GLU A 96 33.76 -2.97 -15.93
CA GLU A 96 32.52 -3.75 -16.06
C GLU A 96 32.10 -4.39 -14.71
N ASN A 97 33.06 -4.89 -13.94
CA ASN A 97 32.80 -5.49 -12.63
C ASN A 97 32.29 -4.47 -11.61
N LEU A 98 32.89 -3.27 -11.60
CA LEU A 98 32.48 -2.20 -10.69
C LEU A 98 31.10 -1.65 -11.07
N PHE A 99 30.85 -1.45 -12.37
CA PHE A 99 29.55 -1.08 -12.91
C PHE A 99 28.46 -2.08 -12.49
N LYS A 100 28.69 -3.38 -12.71
CA LYS A 100 27.73 -4.43 -12.30
C LYS A 100 27.52 -4.49 -10.79
N ALA A 101 28.56 -4.25 -10.00
CA ALA A 101 28.45 -4.25 -8.54
C ALA A 101 27.62 -3.06 -8.03
N GLN A 102 27.88 -1.85 -8.56
CA GLN A 102 27.10 -0.66 -8.25
C GLN A 102 25.64 -0.82 -8.68
N LEU A 103 25.41 -1.31 -9.89
CA LEU A 103 24.06 -1.56 -10.40
C LEU A 103 23.26 -2.54 -9.53
N LYS A 104 23.89 -3.63 -9.08
CA LYS A 104 23.25 -4.57 -8.15
C LYS A 104 22.92 -3.92 -6.81
N ALA A 105 23.81 -3.06 -6.30
CA ALA A 105 23.55 -2.32 -5.08
C ALA A 105 22.39 -1.32 -5.24
N ASP A 106 22.29 -0.66 -6.40
CA ASP A 106 21.20 0.25 -6.72
C ASP A 106 19.86 -0.48 -6.80
N ILE A 107 19.81 -1.62 -7.50
CA ILE A 107 18.62 -2.47 -7.58
C ILE A 107 18.20 -2.96 -6.19
N ALA A 108 19.16 -3.39 -5.35
CA ALA A 108 18.86 -3.83 -3.99
C ALA A 108 18.32 -2.67 -3.13
N ARG A 109 18.87 -1.46 -3.27
CA ARG A 109 18.35 -0.26 -2.60
C ARG A 109 16.94 0.07 -3.04
N PHE A 110 16.68 0.06 -4.35
CA PHE A 110 15.35 0.24 -4.93
C PHE A 110 14.34 -0.74 -4.31
N GLN A 111 14.65 -2.04 -4.28
CA GLN A 111 13.76 -3.04 -3.68
C GLN A 111 13.46 -2.76 -2.20
N MET A 112 14.50 -2.42 -1.42
CA MET A 112 14.35 -2.10 0.00
C MET A 112 13.53 -0.82 0.23
N SER A 113 13.77 0.24 -0.56
CA SER A 113 13.05 1.50 -0.43
C SER A 113 11.58 1.34 -0.79
N THR A 114 11.27 0.67 -1.90
CA THR A 114 9.87 0.40 -2.31
C THR A 114 9.10 -0.35 -1.23
N ILE A 115 9.70 -1.40 -0.64
CA ILE A 115 9.08 -2.14 0.48
C ILE A 115 8.88 -1.23 1.70
N SER A 116 9.88 -0.41 2.01
CA SER A 116 9.83 0.53 3.14
C SER A 116 8.73 1.58 2.95
N ASP A 117 8.59 2.13 1.74
CA ASP A 117 7.59 3.15 1.41
C ASP A 117 6.17 2.58 1.50
N PHE A 118 5.95 1.38 0.98
CA PHE A 118 4.67 0.67 1.15
C PHE A 118 4.35 0.45 2.64
N ARG A 119 5.33 -0.04 3.43
CA ARG A 119 5.16 -0.25 4.88
C ARG A 119 4.87 1.05 5.63
N ARG A 120 5.52 2.15 5.24
CA ARG A 120 5.28 3.47 5.84
C ARG A 120 3.85 3.92 5.59
N ALA A 121 3.37 3.82 4.36
CA ALA A 121 1.98 4.15 4.01
C ALA A 121 0.97 3.27 4.77
N LEU A 122 1.20 1.95 4.82
CA LEU A 122 0.34 1.02 5.56
C LEU A 122 0.32 1.31 7.06
N THR A 123 1.48 1.59 7.65
CA THR A 123 1.61 1.91 9.07
C THR A 123 0.91 3.23 9.40
N PHE A 124 1.04 4.23 8.53
CA PHE A 124 0.32 5.49 8.67
C PHE A 124 -1.20 5.27 8.69
N MET A 125 -1.75 4.49 7.75
CA MET A 125 -3.18 4.16 7.73
C MET A 125 -3.61 3.44 9.02
N ARG A 126 -2.84 2.46 9.49
CA ARG A 126 -3.14 1.74 10.75
C ARG A 126 -3.10 2.68 11.95
N SER A 127 -2.07 3.49 12.09
CA SER A 127 -1.96 4.47 13.17
C SER A 127 -3.09 5.50 13.12
N PHE A 128 -3.52 5.92 11.93
CA PHE A 128 -4.65 6.83 11.80
C PHE A 128 -5.97 6.19 12.27
N THR A 129 -6.16 4.89 12.02
CA THR A 129 -7.36 4.15 12.42
C THR A 129 -7.38 3.74 13.89
N PHE A 130 -6.24 3.37 14.47
CA PHE A 130 -6.17 2.80 15.82
C PHE A 130 -5.58 3.74 16.88
N SER A 131 -4.75 4.71 16.48
CA SER A 131 -4.10 5.65 17.41
C SER A 131 -4.85 6.97 17.55
N ASN A 132 -5.83 7.24 16.69
CA ASN A 132 -6.79 8.32 16.90
C ASN A 132 -7.98 7.77 17.70
N ALA A 133 -8.61 8.58 18.55
CA ALA A 133 -9.86 8.23 19.25
C ALA A 133 -11.07 8.07 18.29
N LEU A 134 -10.82 7.99 16.98
CA LEU A 134 -11.82 7.72 15.96
C LEU A 134 -12.14 6.25 15.96
N ILE A 135 -13.19 5.94 16.68
CA ILE A 135 -13.90 4.67 16.71
C ILE A 135 -14.30 4.28 15.26
N PRO A 136 -13.74 3.21 14.65
CA PRO A 136 -14.07 2.82 13.28
C PRO A 136 -15.57 2.56 13.10
N ALA A 137 -16.24 3.19 12.14
CA ALA A 137 -17.71 3.12 11.99
C ALA A 137 -18.30 1.71 11.78
N ILE A 138 -17.47 0.69 11.57
CA ILE A 138 -17.85 -0.68 11.25
C ILE A 138 -17.79 -1.65 12.43
N GLU A 139 -17.50 -1.15 13.64
CA GLU A 139 -17.52 -1.93 14.90
C GLU A 139 -16.68 -3.23 14.87
N THR A 140 -15.69 -3.33 13.97
CA THR A 140 -14.84 -4.51 13.84
C THR A 140 -13.78 -4.61 14.94
N ALA A 141 -13.48 -3.48 15.60
CA ALA A 141 -12.46 -3.38 16.64
C ALA A 141 -13.06 -3.23 18.05
N TYR A 142 -14.33 -2.86 18.16
CA TYR A 142 -15.04 -2.60 19.42
C TYR A 142 -16.54 -2.82 19.16
N THR A 143 -17.31 -3.23 20.17
CA THR A 143 -18.77 -3.31 20.09
C THR A 143 -19.38 -2.36 21.13
N PHE A 144 -20.42 -1.63 20.77
CA PHE A 144 -21.16 -0.82 21.74
C PHE A 144 -22.20 -1.69 22.44
N LEU A 145 -22.02 -1.88 23.74
CA LEU A 145 -23.06 -2.43 24.58
C LEU A 145 -23.97 -1.28 25.02
N VAL A 146 -25.27 -1.42 24.76
CA VAL A 146 -26.30 -0.53 25.30
C VAL A 146 -27.25 -1.32 26.19
N TYR A 147 -27.69 -0.75 27.32
CA TYR A 147 -28.82 -1.27 28.06
C TYR A 147 -30.04 -0.38 27.85
N VAL A 148 -31.21 -1.03 27.87
CA VAL A 148 -32.51 -0.37 27.82
C VAL A 148 -33.11 -0.50 29.21
N ASP A 149 -33.49 0.62 29.81
CA ASP A 149 -34.18 0.59 31.10
C ASP A 149 -35.68 0.30 30.95
N ASP A 150 -36.39 0.17 32.07
CA ASP A 150 -37.83 -0.10 32.08
C ASP A 150 -38.67 1.04 31.47
N SER A 151 -38.09 2.24 31.28
CA SER A 151 -38.73 3.38 30.62
C SER A 151 -38.53 3.37 29.09
N GLY A 152 -37.73 2.45 28.57
CA GLY A 152 -37.34 2.38 27.16
C GLY A 152 -36.20 3.33 26.79
N ALA A 153 -35.55 3.97 27.75
CA ALA A 153 -34.39 4.83 27.51
C ALA A 153 -33.14 3.97 27.25
N VAL A 154 -32.35 4.36 26.24
CA VAL A 154 -31.15 3.64 25.80
C VAL A 154 -29.91 4.34 26.37
N TYR A 155 -29.11 3.59 27.11
CA TYR A 155 -27.87 4.07 27.71
C TYR A 155 -26.67 3.23 27.25
N PRO A 156 -25.50 3.84 27.01
CA PRO A 156 -24.27 3.07 26.91
C PRO A 156 -23.97 2.38 28.24
N TRP A 157 -23.52 1.12 28.19
CA TRP A 157 -22.97 0.40 29.35
C TRP A 157 -21.67 1.03 29.83
#